data_AF-A0A177D1Z4-F1
#
_entry.id   AF-A0A177D1Z4-F1
#
_cell.length_a   1.000
_cell.length_b   1.000
_cell.length_c   1.000
_cell.angle_alpha   90.00
_cell.angle_beta   90.00
_cell.angle_gamma   90.00
#
_symmetry.space_group_name_H-M   'P 1'
#
loop_
_entity.id
_entity.type
_entity.pdbx_description
1 polymer ?
#
loop_
_entity_poly.entity_id
_entity_poly.type
_entity_poly.pdbx_seq_one_letter_code
_entity_poly.pdbx_strand_id
1 'polypeptide(L)'
;MATFHLFPRLPAELRLRVWELTVEPRTVKVGFKSRYEGELWQTTALYSKTPIPAPLQTCRESRNAGLYQRCFTELCVLNSNRKNAQKKYRRDGYVWEGQYSYVWCNLDIDMIYIDGWLFEDFESIAHLIKRLKFWRNMDEFWRRPAGPGPGCDALRWFKNVSEIHVVLDESDDFASWHGTSYEDPWPCDNVLFIDEKEGEEMRMMDLEYKYDREAESSTSLKQSLTFERASTISIALSEPIHTYLELFTHSNMATFHPFPRLPAELRAQIWQMTVEPRIVEVRLRVRGKWGEKTFNKLTSPTPVPAPLQTCRESRNAGLYQRCFSDMPWRGGAAEDAEPRYVWLNLDIDMVSIGWSQFEAFRPVAHLIKRLRFTRDNTDEYWARGDEPDELCHYKNVSEIHVVLCEGSEFEEWQWAAQDYTWPCGKENVLFIDYEQGQEMKLTDLENKYDHF
;
A
#
# COMPACT_ATOMS: atom_id res chain seq x y z
N MET A 1 -7.29 -1.32 -35.88
CA MET A 1 -6.69 -1.77 -34.60
C MET A 1 -5.18 -1.64 -34.73
N ALA A 2 -4.51 -0.94 -33.82
CA ALA A 2 -3.06 -0.82 -33.84
C ALA A 2 -2.44 -2.02 -33.09
N THR A 3 -1.90 -2.99 -33.82
CA THR A 3 -1.22 -4.14 -33.24
C THR A 3 0.20 -3.77 -32.82
N PHE A 4 0.54 -3.87 -31.53
CA PHE A 4 1.90 -3.63 -31.04
C PHE A 4 2.82 -4.82 -31.41
N HIS A 5 3.27 -4.85 -32.66
CA HIS A 5 4.08 -5.94 -33.25
C HIS A 5 5.43 -6.21 -32.55
N LEU A 6 5.82 -5.34 -31.61
CA LEU A 6 7.04 -5.50 -30.82
C LEU A 6 6.82 -6.29 -29.53
N PHE A 7 5.58 -6.50 -29.07
CA PHE A 7 5.31 -7.29 -27.87
C PHE A 7 5.98 -8.67 -27.90
N PRO A 8 5.85 -9.48 -28.98
CA PRO A 8 6.45 -10.83 -29.02
C PRO A 8 7.99 -10.82 -29.12
N ARG A 9 8.62 -9.65 -29.23
CA ARG A 9 10.09 -9.47 -29.24
C ARG A 9 10.66 -9.10 -27.86
N LEU A 10 9.81 -8.94 -26.85
CA LEU A 10 10.23 -8.79 -25.46
C LEU A 10 10.65 -10.16 -24.86
N PRO A 11 11.59 -10.20 -23.90
CA PRO A 11 11.86 -11.37 -23.07
C PRO A 11 10.59 -11.89 -22.40
N ALA A 12 10.57 -13.18 -22.06
CA ALA A 12 9.37 -13.82 -21.50
C ALA A 12 9.00 -13.22 -20.13
N GLU A 13 10.00 -12.90 -19.33
CA GLU A 13 9.90 -12.30 -18.00
C GLU A 13 9.17 -10.96 -18.05
N LEU A 14 9.56 -10.10 -18.99
CA LEU A 14 8.93 -8.78 -19.15
C LEU A 14 7.53 -8.88 -19.75
N ARG A 15 7.26 -9.84 -20.66
CA ARG A 15 5.90 -10.06 -21.16
C ARG A 15 4.97 -10.54 -20.04
N LEU A 16 5.42 -11.48 -19.22
CA LEU A 16 4.68 -11.96 -18.05
C LEU A 16 4.42 -10.83 -17.04
N ARG A 17 5.43 -10.02 -16.69
CA ARG A 17 5.23 -8.84 -15.82
C ARG A 17 4.25 -7.82 -16.43
N VAL A 18 4.27 -7.59 -17.74
CA VAL A 18 3.25 -6.73 -18.38
C VAL A 18 1.86 -7.34 -18.24
N TRP A 19 1.70 -8.66 -18.37
CA TRP A 19 0.39 -9.29 -18.14
C TRP A 19 -0.06 -9.19 -16.69
N GLU A 20 0.83 -9.38 -15.71
CA GLU A 20 0.52 -9.18 -14.28
C GLU A 20 0.04 -7.75 -14.00
N LEU A 21 0.68 -6.74 -14.58
CA LEU A 21 0.26 -5.34 -14.47
C LEU A 21 -1.06 -5.01 -15.18
N THR A 22 -1.60 -5.92 -16.00
CA THR A 22 -2.95 -5.79 -16.59
C THR A 22 -4.05 -6.49 -15.79
N VAL A 23 -3.73 -6.97 -14.58
CA VAL A 23 -4.71 -7.51 -13.62
C VAL A 23 -5.20 -6.37 -12.72
N GLU A 24 -6.44 -5.96 -12.93
CA GLU A 24 -7.12 -4.95 -12.12
C GLU A 24 -8.17 -5.61 -11.20
N PRO A 25 -8.33 -5.15 -9.95
CA PRO A 25 -9.40 -5.61 -9.07
C PRO A 25 -10.77 -5.23 -9.62
N ARG A 26 -11.70 -6.18 -9.62
CA ARG A 26 -13.08 -5.96 -10.06
C ARG A 26 -14.07 -6.79 -9.25
N THR A 27 -15.32 -6.34 -9.27
CA THR A 27 -16.45 -7.11 -8.73
C THR A 27 -17.00 -8.08 -9.79
N VAL A 28 -16.92 -9.38 -9.50
CA VAL A 28 -17.43 -10.45 -10.34
C VAL A 28 -18.81 -10.87 -9.84
N LYS A 29 -19.88 -10.40 -10.50
CA LYS A 29 -21.26 -10.83 -10.15
C LYS A 29 -21.51 -12.22 -10.68
N VAL A 30 -21.72 -13.17 -9.77
CA VAL A 30 -22.00 -14.58 -10.07
C VAL A 30 -23.47 -14.87 -9.78
N GLY A 31 -24.12 -15.66 -10.63
CA GLY A 31 -25.49 -16.12 -10.40
C GLY A 31 -25.83 -17.35 -11.23
N PHE A 32 -27.05 -17.85 -11.09
CA PHE A 32 -27.53 -19.05 -11.77
C PHE A 32 -28.64 -18.77 -12.77
N LYS A 33 -28.60 -19.45 -13.92
CA LYS A 33 -29.73 -19.51 -14.85
C LYS A 33 -30.59 -20.71 -14.52
N SER A 34 -31.81 -20.44 -14.08
CA SER A 34 -32.83 -21.46 -13.89
C SER A 34 -33.69 -21.61 -15.14
N ARG A 35 -33.97 -22.85 -15.54
CA ARG A 35 -34.94 -23.19 -16.58
C ARG A 35 -36.17 -23.79 -15.91
N TYR A 36 -37.36 -23.33 -16.32
CA TYR A 36 -38.61 -23.93 -15.92
C TYR A 36 -38.94 -25.09 -16.86
N GLU A 37 -38.98 -26.33 -16.35
CA GLU A 37 -39.39 -27.52 -17.09
C GLU A 37 -40.42 -28.32 -16.29
N GLY A 38 -41.69 -28.23 -16.70
CA GLY A 38 -42.80 -28.84 -15.96
C GLY A 38 -43.14 -28.05 -14.70
N GLU A 39 -43.25 -28.73 -13.57
CA GLU A 39 -43.56 -28.12 -12.25
C GLU A 39 -42.29 -27.76 -11.44
N LEU A 40 -41.10 -27.92 -12.01
CA LEU A 40 -39.82 -27.77 -11.31
C LEU A 40 -38.92 -26.74 -11.99
N TRP A 41 -38.32 -25.87 -11.17
CA TRP A 41 -37.18 -25.05 -11.55
C TRP A 41 -35.91 -25.90 -11.50
N GLN A 42 -35.24 -26.05 -12.63
CA GLN A 42 -33.91 -26.65 -12.70
C GLN A 42 -32.86 -25.54 -12.82
N THR A 43 -31.91 -25.47 -11.89
CA THR A 43 -30.71 -24.65 -12.06
C THR A 43 -29.83 -25.29 -13.13
N THR A 44 -29.57 -24.59 -14.24
CA THR A 44 -28.97 -25.20 -15.46
C THR A 44 -27.55 -24.73 -15.78
N ALA A 45 -27.19 -23.49 -15.41
CA ALA A 45 -25.85 -22.98 -15.69
C ALA A 45 -25.48 -21.85 -14.72
N LEU A 46 -24.23 -21.86 -14.27
CA LEU A 46 -23.59 -20.70 -13.70
C LEU A 46 -23.43 -19.61 -14.77
N TYR A 47 -23.59 -18.35 -14.41
CA TYR A 47 -23.28 -17.24 -15.32
C TYR A 47 -22.73 -16.04 -14.57
N SER A 48 -21.98 -15.21 -15.28
CA SER A 48 -21.63 -13.87 -14.87
C SER A 48 -22.04 -12.88 -15.96
N LYS A 49 -22.44 -11.67 -15.56
CA LYS A 49 -22.59 -10.52 -16.47
C LYS A 49 -21.30 -9.67 -16.53
N THR A 50 -20.34 -9.92 -15.64
CA THR A 50 -19.06 -9.20 -15.62
C THR A 50 -18.27 -9.52 -16.90
N PRO A 51 -17.74 -8.51 -17.62
CA PRO A 51 -16.92 -8.74 -18.81
C PRO A 51 -15.72 -9.66 -18.54
N ILE A 52 -15.39 -10.50 -19.52
CA ILE A 52 -14.18 -11.34 -19.44
C ILE A 52 -12.95 -10.41 -19.43
N PRO A 53 -12.02 -10.54 -18.46
CA PRO A 53 -10.87 -9.65 -18.34
C PRO A 53 -10.04 -9.56 -19.63
N ALA A 54 -9.56 -8.34 -19.92
CA ALA A 54 -8.81 -8.03 -21.15
C ALA A 54 -7.63 -9.00 -21.42
N PRO A 55 -6.79 -9.39 -20.43
CA PRO A 55 -5.77 -10.42 -20.58
C PRO A 55 -6.24 -11.68 -21.31
N LEU A 56 -7.41 -12.21 -20.91
CA LEU A 56 -7.93 -13.45 -21.49
C LEU A 56 -8.45 -13.28 -22.94
N GLN A 57 -8.80 -12.06 -23.32
CA GLN A 57 -9.25 -11.74 -24.68
C GLN A 57 -8.07 -11.45 -25.62
N THR A 58 -6.95 -10.90 -25.11
CA THR A 58 -5.87 -10.36 -25.95
C THR A 58 -5.13 -11.41 -26.78
N CYS A 59 -4.54 -12.44 -26.16
CA CYS A 59 -3.76 -13.45 -26.90
C CYS A 59 -3.61 -14.78 -26.14
N ARG A 60 -3.08 -15.80 -26.83
CA ARG A 60 -2.84 -17.14 -26.22
C ARG A 60 -1.82 -17.10 -25.08
N GLU A 61 -0.83 -16.21 -25.15
CA GLU A 61 0.21 -16.08 -24.13
C GLU A 61 -0.39 -15.54 -22.82
N SER A 62 -1.11 -14.43 -22.88
CA SER A 62 -1.77 -13.81 -21.74
C SER A 62 -2.76 -14.77 -21.06
N ARG A 63 -3.56 -15.51 -21.85
CA ARG A 63 -4.41 -16.62 -21.34
C ARG A 63 -3.63 -17.72 -20.59
N ASN A 64 -2.39 -17.97 -21.00
CA ASN A 64 -1.54 -19.00 -20.42
C ASN A 64 -0.64 -18.48 -19.28
N ALA A 65 -0.68 -17.18 -18.96
CA ALA A 65 0.10 -16.58 -17.88
C ALA A 65 -0.42 -16.94 -16.47
N GLY A 66 -1.56 -17.64 -16.36
CA GLY A 66 -2.09 -18.15 -15.08
C GLY A 66 -2.80 -17.11 -14.20
N LEU A 67 -2.94 -15.87 -14.68
CA LEU A 67 -3.45 -14.72 -13.92
C LEU A 67 -4.93 -14.79 -13.54
N TYR A 68 -5.70 -15.60 -14.25
CA TYR A 68 -7.11 -15.88 -13.97
C TYR A 68 -7.34 -17.39 -14.13
N GLN A 69 -8.21 -17.95 -13.29
CA GLN A 69 -8.54 -19.37 -13.26
C GLN A 69 -10.02 -19.61 -13.57
N ARG A 70 -10.35 -20.83 -14.00
CA ARG A 70 -11.74 -21.26 -14.27
C ARG A 70 -12.37 -21.71 -12.95
N CYS A 71 -13.03 -20.80 -12.26
CA CYS A 71 -13.60 -21.05 -10.94
C CYS A 71 -15.04 -21.58 -11.02
N PHE A 72 -15.47 -22.24 -9.93
CA PHE A 72 -16.87 -22.55 -9.61
C PHE A 72 -17.55 -23.56 -10.55
N THR A 73 -16.76 -24.43 -11.19
CA THR A 73 -17.28 -25.47 -12.10
C THR A 73 -18.12 -26.51 -11.35
N GLU A 74 -17.81 -26.71 -10.07
CA GLU A 74 -18.38 -27.66 -9.12
C GLU A 74 -19.85 -27.35 -8.80
N LEU A 75 -20.22 -26.06 -8.77
CA LEU A 75 -21.58 -25.59 -8.49
C LEU A 75 -22.62 -26.14 -9.47
N CYS A 76 -22.20 -26.37 -10.71
CA CYS A 76 -23.07 -26.88 -11.77
C CYS A 76 -23.46 -28.36 -11.56
N VAL A 77 -22.67 -29.12 -10.78
CA VAL A 77 -22.91 -30.55 -10.55
C VAL A 77 -23.91 -30.74 -9.41
N LEU A 78 -23.76 -29.98 -8.32
CA LEU A 78 -24.53 -30.16 -7.08
C LEU A 78 -26.02 -29.84 -7.25
N ASN A 79 -26.36 -28.78 -7.98
CA ASN A 79 -27.75 -28.33 -8.10
C ASN A 79 -28.66 -29.27 -8.93
N SER A 80 -28.06 -30.22 -9.67
CA SER A 80 -28.75 -31.35 -10.31
C SER A 80 -29.50 -32.25 -9.31
N ASN A 81 -29.09 -32.22 -8.02
CA ASN A 81 -29.51 -33.18 -7.01
C ASN A 81 -30.71 -32.76 -6.14
N ARG A 82 -31.47 -31.71 -6.50
CA ARG A 82 -32.78 -31.43 -5.86
C ARG A 82 -33.82 -32.51 -6.25
N LYS A 83 -33.73 -33.65 -5.55
CA LYS A 83 -34.68 -34.78 -5.40
C LYS A 83 -35.00 -35.72 -6.59
N ASN A 84 -34.42 -35.59 -7.79
CA ASN A 84 -34.74 -36.52 -8.91
C ASN A 84 -33.56 -37.08 -9.75
N ALA A 85 -32.31 -36.92 -9.32
CA ALA A 85 -31.11 -37.31 -10.07
C ALA A 85 -30.83 -38.83 -10.25
N GLN A 86 -31.81 -39.71 -10.04
CA GLN A 86 -31.67 -41.16 -10.25
C GLN A 86 -32.49 -41.74 -11.43
N LYS A 87 -33.15 -40.90 -12.23
CA LYS A 87 -33.67 -41.34 -13.54
C LYS A 87 -32.77 -40.83 -14.67
N LYS A 88 -31.85 -41.69 -15.11
CA LYS A 88 -31.15 -41.55 -16.39
C LYS A 88 -32.19 -41.51 -17.51
N TYR A 89 -32.49 -40.32 -18.03
CA TYR A 89 -33.32 -40.16 -19.22
C TYR A 89 -32.54 -40.62 -20.46
N ARG A 90 -32.61 -41.93 -20.76
CA ARG A 90 -32.36 -42.43 -22.11
C ARG A 90 -33.59 -42.15 -22.97
N ARG A 91 -33.57 -41.03 -23.70
CA ARG A 91 -34.37 -40.85 -24.91
C ARG A 91 -33.49 -40.19 -25.97
N ASP A 92 -33.44 -40.83 -27.15
CA ASP A 92 -32.91 -40.29 -28.39
C ASP A 92 -31.45 -39.81 -28.41
N GLY A 93 -30.53 -40.73 -28.08
CA GLY A 93 -29.21 -40.85 -28.73
C GLY A 93 -28.13 -39.81 -28.45
N TYR A 94 -28.47 -38.61 -27.98
CA TYR A 94 -27.52 -37.53 -27.72
C TYR A 94 -27.16 -37.45 -26.23
N VAL A 95 -25.91 -37.75 -25.90
CA VAL A 95 -25.34 -37.41 -24.61
C VAL A 95 -25.03 -35.92 -24.63
N TRP A 96 -25.84 -35.12 -23.95
CA TRP A 96 -25.43 -33.78 -23.55
C TRP A 96 -24.41 -33.94 -22.43
N GLU A 97 -23.12 -33.89 -22.76
CA GLU A 97 -22.09 -33.63 -21.75
C GLU A 97 -22.47 -32.33 -21.03
N GLY A 98 -22.53 -32.39 -19.70
CA GLY A 98 -22.97 -31.25 -18.90
C GLY A 98 -22.16 -30.01 -19.26
N GLN A 99 -22.84 -28.92 -19.62
CA GLN A 99 -22.16 -27.66 -19.90
C GLN A 99 -21.56 -27.13 -18.60
N TYR A 100 -20.30 -27.51 -18.36
CA TYR A 100 -19.45 -26.95 -17.32
C TYR A 100 -19.37 -25.44 -17.53
N SER A 101 -20.23 -24.71 -16.83
CA SER A 101 -20.22 -23.26 -16.79
C SER A 101 -19.33 -22.83 -15.64
N TYR A 102 -18.36 -21.98 -15.96
CA TYR A 102 -17.31 -21.53 -15.07
C TYR A 102 -17.18 -20.02 -15.24
N VAL A 103 -16.66 -19.35 -14.23
CA VAL A 103 -16.34 -17.92 -14.31
C VAL A 103 -14.82 -17.75 -14.23
N TRP A 104 -14.28 -16.81 -15.01
CA TRP A 104 -12.87 -16.46 -14.92
C TRP A 104 -12.65 -15.48 -13.77
N CYS A 105 -11.99 -15.96 -12.71
CA CYS A 105 -11.71 -15.18 -11.50
C CYS A 105 -10.23 -15.29 -11.13
N ASN A 106 -9.71 -14.23 -10.49
CA ASN A 106 -8.48 -14.25 -9.71
C ASN A 106 -8.90 -14.09 -8.25
N LEU A 107 -8.95 -15.19 -7.49
CA LEU A 107 -9.54 -15.19 -6.14
C LEU A 107 -8.71 -14.44 -5.08
N ASP A 108 -7.51 -13.96 -5.42
CA ASP A 108 -6.68 -13.12 -4.56
C ASP A 108 -7.02 -11.62 -4.67
N ILE A 109 -7.60 -11.21 -5.81
CA ILE A 109 -7.77 -9.80 -6.21
C ILE A 109 -9.22 -9.47 -6.59
N ASP A 110 -9.93 -10.36 -7.29
CA ASP A 110 -11.34 -10.17 -7.66
C ASP A 110 -12.26 -10.31 -6.44
N MET A 111 -13.22 -9.40 -6.32
CA MET A 111 -14.28 -9.46 -5.31
C MET A 111 -15.47 -10.24 -5.86
N ILE A 112 -15.85 -11.34 -5.21
CA ILE A 112 -16.94 -12.20 -5.68
C ILE A 112 -18.25 -11.64 -5.16
N TYR A 113 -19.11 -11.15 -6.06
CA TYR A 113 -20.46 -10.71 -5.70
C TYR A 113 -21.43 -11.89 -5.80
N ILE A 114 -22.00 -12.27 -4.65
CA ILE A 114 -23.02 -13.30 -4.51
C ILE A 114 -24.37 -12.60 -4.24
N ASP A 115 -25.40 -13.00 -4.96
CA ASP A 115 -26.78 -12.60 -4.67
C ASP A 115 -27.23 -13.29 -3.37
N GLY A 116 -27.72 -12.56 -2.37
CA GLY A 116 -27.93 -13.05 -1.00
C GLY A 116 -28.79 -14.31 -0.90
N TRP A 117 -29.70 -14.53 -1.85
CA TRP A 117 -30.55 -15.72 -1.95
C TRP A 117 -29.80 -17.01 -2.34
N LEU A 118 -28.54 -16.92 -2.77
CA LEU A 118 -27.76 -18.04 -3.31
C LEU A 118 -26.67 -18.57 -2.37
N PHE A 119 -26.58 -18.08 -1.14
CA PHE A 119 -25.49 -18.43 -0.20
C PHE A 119 -25.32 -19.95 0.00
N GLU A 120 -26.43 -20.70 0.12
CA GLU A 120 -26.42 -22.17 0.26
C GLU A 120 -25.71 -22.88 -0.90
N ASP A 121 -25.89 -22.38 -2.13
CA ASP A 121 -25.29 -23.00 -3.31
C ASP A 121 -23.75 -22.90 -3.27
N PHE A 122 -23.19 -21.94 -2.54
CA PHE A 122 -21.75 -21.69 -2.45
C PHE A 122 -21.06 -22.43 -1.29
N GLU A 123 -21.76 -23.11 -0.38
CA GLU A 123 -21.17 -23.79 0.80
C GLU A 123 -19.92 -24.61 0.44
N SER A 124 -20.02 -25.44 -0.60
CA SER A 124 -18.95 -26.34 -1.05
C SER A 124 -17.65 -25.65 -1.49
N ILE A 125 -17.70 -24.37 -1.86
CA ILE A 125 -16.59 -23.59 -2.42
C ILE A 125 -16.32 -22.29 -1.66
N ALA A 126 -17.11 -21.96 -0.63
CA ALA A 126 -17.00 -20.71 0.13
C ALA A 126 -15.60 -20.51 0.73
N HIS A 127 -14.93 -21.61 1.08
CA HIS A 127 -13.54 -21.65 1.53
C HIS A 127 -12.50 -21.19 0.48
N LEU A 128 -12.86 -21.08 -0.80
CA LEU A 128 -11.97 -20.59 -1.86
C LEU A 128 -12.06 -19.06 -2.03
N ILE A 129 -13.13 -18.43 -1.51
CA ILE A 129 -13.38 -17.01 -1.69
C ILE A 129 -12.63 -16.23 -0.60
N LYS A 130 -11.88 -15.20 -1.01
CA LYS A 130 -11.13 -14.31 -0.11
C LYS A 130 -11.74 -12.92 0.04
N ARG A 131 -12.49 -12.47 -0.97
CA ARG A 131 -13.15 -11.16 -1.00
C ARG A 131 -14.59 -11.37 -1.43
N LEU A 132 -15.54 -11.01 -0.58
CA LEU A 132 -16.96 -11.28 -0.77
C LEU A 132 -17.73 -9.95 -0.82
N LYS A 133 -18.56 -9.75 -1.84
CA LYS A 133 -19.62 -8.74 -1.81
C LYS A 133 -20.97 -9.45 -1.85
N PHE A 134 -21.95 -8.97 -1.10
CA PHE A 134 -23.32 -9.48 -1.21
C PHE A 134 -24.33 -8.38 -0.93
N TRP A 135 -25.56 -8.60 -1.36
CA TRP A 135 -26.71 -7.75 -1.03
C TRP A 135 -27.62 -8.49 -0.05
N ARG A 136 -28.11 -7.79 0.98
CA ARG A 136 -29.01 -8.36 1.99
C ARG A 136 -29.84 -7.28 2.69
N ASN A 137 -31.00 -7.70 3.17
CA ASN A 137 -31.91 -6.95 4.03
C ASN A 137 -31.81 -7.49 5.47
N MET A 138 -31.94 -6.63 6.48
CA MET A 138 -31.98 -6.95 7.91
C MET A 138 -33.34 -7.51 8.38
N ASP A 139 -33.72 -8.66 7.82
CA ASP A 139 -34.99 -9.32 8.13
C ASP A 139 -34.90 -10.34 9.29
N GLU A 140 -36.06 -10.85 9.73
CA GLU A 140 -36.13 -11.93 10.74
C GLU A 140 -35.42 -13.23 10.28
N PHE A 141 -35.13 -13.41 8.98
CA PHE A 141 -34.46 -14.59 8.45
C PHE A 141 -32.94 -14.45 8.52
N TRP A 142 -32.37 -13.24 8.44
CA TRP A 142 -30.97 -13.01 8.72
C TRP A 142 -30.62 -13.34 10.17
N ARG A 143 -31.38 -12.79 11.13
CA ARG A 143 -31.14 -12.97 12.58
C ARG A 143 -31.58 -14.33 13.15
N ARG A 144 -32.30 -15.20 12.41
CA ARG A 144 -32.75 -16.51 12.91
C ARG A 144 -32.02 -17.69 12.24
N PRO A 145 -31.26 -18.51 12.98
CA PRO A 145 -30.61 -19.71 12.45
C PRO A 145 -31.57 -20.88 12.16
N ALA A 146 -32.90 -20.66 12.21
CA ALA A 146 -33.94 -21.68 12.13
C ALA A 146 -35.08 -21.37 11.14
N GLY A 147 -34.92 -20.36 10.29
CA GLY A 147 -35.86 -20.07 9.20
C GLY A 147 -35.54 -20.87 7.92
N PRO A 148 -36.50 -21.01 6.97
CA PRO A 148 -36.24 -21.54 5.63
C PRO A 148 -35.44 -20.54 4.77
N GLY A 149 -34.12 -20.52 4.94
CA GLY A 149 -33.16 -19.77 4.13
C GLY A 149 -31.85 -19.51 4.88
N PRO A 150 -30.76 -19.12 4.20
CA PRO A 150 -29.49 -18.82 4.84
C PRO A 150 -29.57 -17.49 5.62
N GLY A 151 -29.52 -17.57 6.94
CA GLY A 151 -29.25 -16.43 7.82
C GLY A 151 -27.76 -16.16 8.00
N CYS A 152 -27.40 -15.35 8.99
CA CYS A 152 -26.01 -14.96 9.27
C CYS A 152 -25.06 -16.16 9.49
N ASP A 153 -25.57 -17.31 9.97
CA ASP A 153 -24.84 -18.56 10.13
C ASP A 153 -24.12 -19.05 8.85
N ALA A 154 -24.63 -18.70 7.67
CA ALA A 154 -24.01 -19.03 6.38
C ALA A 154 -22.62 -18.39 6.20
N LEU A 155 -22.31 -17.30 6.91
CA LEU A 155 -20.99 -16.66 6.92
C LEU A 155 -19.88 -17.62 7.41
N ARG A 156 -20.21 -18.62 8.24
CA ARG A 156 -19.27 -19.63 8.76
C ARG A 156 -18.64 -20.52 7.68
N TRP A 157 -19.23 -20.58 6.49
CA TRP A 157 -18.66 -21.31 5.35
C TRP A 157 -17.47 -20.57 4.72
N PHE A 158 -17.45 -19.23 4.83
CA PHE A 158 -16.50 -18.32 4.17
C PHE A 158 -15.20 -18.11 4.96
N LYS A 159 -14.62 -19.21 5.46
CA LYS A 159 -13.52 -19.23 6.45
C LYS A 159 -12.23 -18.51 6.06
N ASN A 160 -12.02 -18.25 4.76
CA ASN A 160 -10.82 -17.63 4.22
C ASN A 160 -11.06 -16.20 3.68
N VAL A 161 -12.24 -15.62 3.95
CA VAL A 161 -12.56 -14.24 3.56
C VAL A 161 -11.85 -13.25 4.47
N SER A 162 -11.17 -12.27 3.87
CA SER A 162 -10.43 -11.19 4.52
C SER A 162 -11.01 -9.79 4.24
N GLU A 163 -12.08 -9.71 3.44
CA GLU A 163 -12.74 -8.47 3.03
C GLU A 163 -14.20 -8.77 2.67
N ILE A 164 -15.15 -8.12 3.35
CA ILE A 164 -16.59 -8.25 3.10
C ILE A 164 -17.20 -6.89 2.80
N HIS A 165 -17.95 -6.81 1.70
CA HIS A 165 -18.77 -5.64 1.35
C HIS A 165 -20.26 -6.05 1.40
N VAL A 166 -21.04 -5.43 2.26
CA VAL A 166 -22.49 -5.66 2.41
C VAL A 166 -23.23 -4.50 1.76
N VAL A 167 -24.02 -4.77 0.73
CA VAL A 167 -24.94 -3.79 0.14
C VAL A 167 -26.26 -3.86 0.90
N LEU A 168 -26.65 -2.73 1.47
CA LEU A 168 -27.91 -2.57 2.17
C LEU A 168 -29.09 -2.62 1.20
N ASP A 169 -30.26 -3.05 1.68
CA ASP A 169 -31.52 -2.95 0.94
C ASP A 169 -32.16 -1.55 1.08
N GLU A 170 -33.08 -1.20 0.17
CA GLU A 170 -33.75 0.12 0.17
C GLU A 170 -34.61 0.39 1.42
N SER A 171 -34.93 -0.64 2.21
CA SER A 171 -35.64 -0.49 3.50
C SER A 171 -34.71 -0.44 4.72
N ASP A 172 -33.43 -0.71 4.54
CA ASP A 172 -32.44 -0.78 5.61
C ASP A 172 -31.71 0.56 5.76
N ASP A 173 -31.12 0.76 6.93
CA ASP A 173 -30.13 1.80 7.20
C ASP A 173 -28.96 1.21 8.00
N PHE A 174 -27.89 1.99 8.21
CA PHE A 174 -26.77 1.55 9.05
C PHE A 174 -27.20 1.20 10.49
N ALA A 175 -28.25 1.83 11.03
CA ALA A 175 -28.75 1.54 12.37
C ALA A 175 -29.35 0.13 12.48
N SER A 176 -29.99 -0.37 11.42
CA SER A 176 -30.56 -1.72 11.34
C SER A 176 -29.50 -2.83 11.47
N TRP A 177 -28.25 -2.51 11.12
CA TRP A 177 -27.07 -3.39 11.18
C TRP A 177 -26.21 -3.18 12.45
N HIS A 178 -26.62 -2.32 13.37
CA HIS A 178 -26.00 -2.16 14.69
C HIS A 178 -26.11 -3.45 15.53
N GLY A 179 -25.05 -3.74 16.28
CA GLY A 179 -24.88 -4.92 17.12
C GLY A 179 -24.44 -6.19 16.38
N THR A 180 -24.38 -6.18 15.06
CA THR A 180 -24.06 -7.37 14.26
C THR A 180 -22.62 -7.85 14.45
N SER A 181 -21.68 -6.99 14.84
CA SER A 181 -20.32 -7.42 15.17
C SER A 181 -20.25 -8.34 16.42
N TYR A 182 -21.23 -8.22 17.32
CA TYR A 182 -21.34 -9.02 18.54
C TYR A 182 -22.20 -10.29 18.36
N GLU A 183 -23.23 -10.21 17.50
CA GLU A 183 -24.22 -11.28 17.32
C GLU A 183 -23.89 -12.25 16.17
N ASP A 184 -23.39 -11.74 15.03
CA ASP A 184 -23.25 -12.52 13.80
C ASP A 184 -21.85 -13.16 13.64
N PRO A 185 -21.74 -14.36 13.05
CA PRO A 185 -20.46 -15.08 12.93
C PRO A 185 -19.63 -14.61 11.73
N TRP A 186 -19.25 -13.33 11.72
CA TRP A 186 -18.36 -12.75 10.69
C TRP A 186 -17.00 -13.48 10.64
N PRO A 187 -16.48 -13.84 9.45
CA PRO A 187 -15.20 -14.53 9.33
C PRO A 187 -13.99 -13.58 9.39
N CYS A 188 -14.20 -12.25 9.33
CA CYS A 188 -13.17 -11.22 9.47
C CYS A 188 -13.76 -9.87 9.91
N ASP A 189 -12.91 -9.00 10.48
CA ASP A 189 -13.31 -7.67 10.98
C ASP A 189 -13.40 -6.61 9.87
N ASN A 190 -12.83 -6.88 8.69
CA ASN A 190 -12.78 -5.97 7.55
C ASN A 190 -14.10 -6.02 6.75
N VAL A 191 -15.17 -5.57 7.40
CA VAL A 191 -16.53 -5.49 6.86
C VAL A 191 -16.89 -4.03 6.57
N LEU A 192 -17.40 -3.77 5.36
CA LEU A 192 -17.86 -2.48 4.87
C LEU A 192 -19.34 -2.57 4.48
N PHE A 193 -20.18 -1.74 5.10
CA PHE A 193 -21.57 -1.55 4.73
C PHE A 193 -21.68 -0.43 3.68
N ILE A 194 -22.50 -0.63 2.66
CA ILE A 194 -22.67 0.27 1.50
C ILE A 194 -24.16 0.56 1.33
N ASP A 195 -24.55 1.81 1.53
CA ASP A 195 -25.85 2.34 1.16
C ASP A 195 -25.76 2.89 -0.29
N GLU A 196 -26.20 2.11 -1.27
CA GLU A 196 -26.18 2.52 -2.69
C GLU A 196 -27.22 3.61 -3.02
N LYS A 197 -28.11 4.00 -2.08
CA LYS A 197 -29.14 5.04 -2.24
C LYS A 197 -28.66 6.41 -1.74
N GLU A 198 -28.13 6.48 -0.52
CA GLU A 198 -27.51 7.70 0.02
C GLU A 198 -26.09 7.92 -0.58
N GLY A 199 -25.46 6.85 -1.07
CA GLY A 199 -24.08 6.88 -1.58
C GLY A 199 -23.04 6.89 -0.45
N GLU A 200 -23.43 6.44 0.75
CA GLU A 200 -22.59 6.38 1.93
C GLU A 200 -21.99 4.97 2.13
N GLU A 201 -20.80 4.91 2.70
CA GLU A 201 -20.11 3.68 3.08
C GLU A 201 -19.62 3.78 4.52
N MET A 202 -19.78 2.72 5.31
CA MET A 202 -19.42 2.70 6.73
C MET A 202 -18.77 1.37 7.10
N ARG A 203 -17.58 1.40 7.71
CA ARG A 203 -16.95 0.17 8.23
C ARG A 203 -17.69 -0.29 9.47
N MET A 204 -17.74 -1.60 9.70
CA MET A 204 -18.41 -2.19 10.86
C MET A 204 -17.97 -1.55 12.19
N MET A 205 -16.66 -1.37 12.41
CA MET A 205 -16.18 -0.73 13.65
C MET A 205 -16.61 0.74 13.80
N ASP A 206 -16.73 1.49 12.69
CA ASP A 206 -17.20 2.88 12.69
C ASP A 206 -18.72 2.96 12.92
N LEU A 207 -19.47 1.99 12.40
CA LEU A 207 -20.90 1.81 12.60
C LEU A 207 -21.23 1.53 14.07
N GLU A 208 -20.58 0.52 14.66
CA GLU A 208 -20.78 0.18 16.07
C GLU A 208 -20.38 1.37 16.96
N TYR A 209 -19.21 1.99 16.72
CA TYR A 209 -18.79 3.19 17.46
C TYR A 209 -19.76 4.37 17.34
N LYS A 210 -20.36 4.58 16.16
CA LYS A 210 -21.37 5.62 15.95
C LYS A 210 -22.62 5.32 16.79
N TYR A 211 -23.20 4.13 16.63
CA TYR A 211 -24.50 3.81 17.22
C TYR A 211 -24.43 3.46 18.71
N ASP A 212 -23.32 2.91 19.21
CA ASP A 212 -23.04 2.80 20.65
C ASP A 212 -22.97 4.18 21.30
N ARG A 213 -22.25 5.14 20.69
CA ARG A 213 -22.25 6.53 21.18
C ARG A 213 -23.58 7.23 20.99
N GLU A 214 -24.41 6.86 20.01
CA GLU A 214 -25.78 7.36 19.92
C GLU A 214 -26.65 6.77 21.04
N ALA A 215 -26.47 5.51 21.45
CA ALA A 215 -27.14 4.91 22.61
C ALA A 215 -26.67 5.52 23.94
N GLU A 216 -25.35 5.66 24.15
CA GLU A 216 -24.78 6.35 25.31
C GLU A 216 -25.19 7.83 25.34
N SER A 217 -25.17 8.51 24.19
CA SER A 217 -25.64 9.89 24.10
C SER A 217 -27.14 10.00 24.27
N SER A 218 -27.98 9.01 23.91
CA SER A 218 -29.41 9.04 24.27
C SER A 218 -29.62 8.99 25.79
N THR A 219 -28.69 8.36 26.51
CA THR A 219 -28.63 8.37 27.98
C THR A 219 -28.08 9.70 28.51
N SER A 220 -27.15 10.33 27.79
CA SER A 220 -26.50 11.60 28.14
C SER A 220 -27.28 12.86 27.69
N LEU A 221 -28.16 12.78 26.68
CA LEU A 221 -28.90 13.89 26.05
C LEU A 221 -30.09 14.39 26.88
N LYS A 222 -30.12 14.06 28.18
CA LYS A 222 -30.76 14.90 29.21
C LYS A 222 -29.84 16.02 29.71
N GLN A 223 -28.58 16.05 29.30
CA GLN A 223 -27.57 17.02 29.69
C GLN A 223 -26.86 17.59 28.45
N SER A 224 -26.86 18.92 28.35
CA SER A 224 -26.02 19.73 27.45
C SER A 224 -26.10 19.47 25.93
N LEU A 225 -27.15 20.02 25.32
CA LEU A 225 -26.97 20.84 24.12
C LEU A 225 -25.90 21.92 24.35
N THR A 226 -24.94 22.12 23.43
CA THR A 226 -24.49 23.44 22.91
C THR A 226 -23.40 23.35 21.82
N PHE A 227 -23.65 23.97 20.65
CA PHE A 227 -22.71 24.57 19.66
C PHE A 227 -21.64 23.68 18.97
N GLU A 228 -21.67 23.45 17.64
CA GLU A 228 -21.37 24.37 16.49
C GLU A 228 -19.92 24.93 16.49
N ARG A 229 -19.12 24.98 15.40
CA ARG A 229 -19.38 24.90 13.93
C ARG A 229 -18.06 24.70 13.12
N ALA A 230 -18.14 24.65 11.78
CA ALA A 230 -16.99 24.62 10.82
C ALA A 230 -17.21 25.65 9.64
N SER A 231 -16.44 25.78 8.55
CA SER A 231 -15.37 24.96 7.93
C SER A 231 -14.58 25.68 6.79
N THR A 232 -13.52 25.04 6.25
CA THR A 232 -13.11 25.02 4.80
C THR A 232 -12.29 26.17 4.12
N ILE A 233 -11.03 25.83 3.75
CA ILE A 233 -10.27 25.90 2.44
C ILE A 233 -10.46 27.07 1.42
N SER A 234 -9.34 27.52 0.79
CA SER A 234 -9.25 27.96 -0.64
C SER A 234 -7.80 27.94 -1.23
N ILE A 235 -7.67 27.96 -2.57
CA ILE A 235 -6.49 27.51 -3.39
C ILE A 235 -5.91 28.63 -4.30
N ALA A 236 -4.63 28.55 -4.72
CA ALA A 236 -4.12 29.18 -5.96
C ALA A 236 -2.87 28.46 -6.58
N LEU A 237 -2.66 28.58 -7.91
CA LEU A 237 -1.61 27.94 -8.75
C LEU A 237 -0.94 28.96 -9.69
N SER A 238 0.34 28.78 -10.10
CA SER A 238 0.86 29.23 -11.42
C SER A 238 2.28 28.73 -11.83
N GLU A 239 2.32 27.81 -12.81
CA GLU A 239 3.17 27.67 -14.04
C GLU A 239 4.74 27.81 -14.14
N PRO A 240 5.39 27.21 -15.20
CA PRO A 240 6.84 26.94 -15.30
C PRO A 240 7.58 27.47 -16.57
N ILE A 241 8.91 27.28 -16.68
CA ILE A 241 9.73 27.51 -17.92
C ILE A 241 10.75 26.35 -18.17
N HIS A 242 11.20 26.21 -19.42
CA HIS A 242 11.63 24.97 -20.09
C HIS A 242 13.12 24.92 -20.54
N THR A 243 13.77 23.75 -20.41
CA THR A 243 14.87 23.13 -21.23
C THR A 243 16.12 23.88 -21.72
N TYR A 244 17.28 23.17 -21.76
CA TYR A 244 18.02 22.81 -23.00
C TYR A 244 19.05 21.66 -22.75
N LEU A 245 19.51 20.96 -23.81
CA LEU A 245 20.33 19.74 -23.77
C LEU A 245 21.38 19.69 -24.90
N GLU A 246 22.62 19.29 -24.59
CA GLU A 246 23.61 18.70 -25.52
C GLU A 246 24.31 17.54 -24.77
N LEU A 247 24.33 16.26 -25.20
CA LEU A 247 24.87 15.60 -26.39
C LEU A 247 26.37 15.25 -26.29
N PHE A 248 26.67 14.04 -25.78
CA PHE A 248 27.85 13.27 -26.22
C PHE A 248 27.56 11.76 -26.23
N THR A 249 28.10 11.11 -27.27
CA THR A 249 28.13 9.68 -27.59
C THR A 249 29.54 9.11 -27.30
N HIS A 250 29.84 7.81 -27.16
CA HIS A 250 29.13 6.51 -27.16
C HIS A 250 30.09 5.52 -26.45
N SER A 251 29.61 4.48 -25.77
CA SER A 251 30.39 3.23 -25.60
C SER A 251 29.47 2.03 -25.37
N ASN A 252 29.94 0.85 -25.77
CA ASN A 252 29.12 -0.32 -26.03
C ASN A 252 28.97 -1.20 -24.77
N MET A 253 27.76 -1.29 -24.21
CA MET A 253 27.38 -2.20 -23.12
C MET A 253 26.14 -2.98 -23.57
N ALA A 254 26.07 -4.27 -23.23
CA ALA A 254 25.04 -5.22 -23.69
C ALA A 254 23.62 -4.63 -23.54
N THR A 255 23.11 -4.07 -24.64
CA THR A 255 21.96 -3.18 -24.55
C THR A 255 20.69 -4.00 -24.63
N PHE A 256 19.77 -3.80 -23.69
CA PHE A 256 18.44 -4.38 -23.80
C PHE A 256 17.62 -3.65 -24.88
N HIS A 257 17.92 -3.96 -26.15
CA HIS A 257 17.44 -3.28 -27.36
C HIS A 257 15.90 -3.12 -27.50
N PRO A 258 15.04 -3.96 -26.87
CA PRO A 258 13.60 -3.71 -26.85
C PRO A 258 13.17 -2.52 -25.99
N PHE A 259 13.90 -2.18 -24.92
CA PHE A 259 13.45 -1.14 -23.97
C PHE A 259 13.23 0.23 -24.63
N PRO A 260 14.15 0.80 -25.44
CA PRO A 260 13.94 2.07 -26.12
C PRO A 260 12.77 2.09 -27.13
N ARG A 261 12.16 0.92 -27.40
CA ARG A 261 11.00 0.79 -28.31
C ARG A 261 9.66 0.73 -27.57
N LEU A 262 9.67 0.81 -26.24
CA LEU A 262 8.46 0.99 -25.44
C LEU A 262 7.98 2.46 -25.53
N PRO A 263 6.66 2.72 -25.43
CA PRO A 263 6.10 4.05 -25.19
C PRO A 263 6.83 4.81 -24.06
N ALA A 264 6.89 6.13 -24.17
CA ALA A 264 7.67 6.96 -23.23
C ALA A 264 7.11 6.88 -21.80
N GLU A 265 5.80 6.75 -21.70
CA GLU A 265 5.01 6.64 -20.47
C GLU A 265 5.37 5.35 -19.73
N LEU A 266 5.41 4.21 -20.44
CA LEU A 266 5.80 2.92 -19.86
C LEU A 266 7.27 2.90 -19.45
N ARG A 267 8.16 3.53 -20.23
CA ARG A 267 9.57 3.66 -19.82
C ARG A 267 9.73 4.51 -18.56
N ALA A 268 9.01 5.63 -18.47
CA ALA A 268 9.01 6.50 -17.29
C ALA A 268 8.49 5.76 -16.04
N GLN A 269 7.40 5.01 -16.15
CA GLN A 269 6.89 4.17 -15.07
C GLN A 269 7.89 3.09 -14.65
N ILE A 270 8.54 2.40 -15.61
CA ILE A 270 9.58 1.42 -15.29
C ILE A 270 10.72 2.09 -14.51
N TRP A 271 11.17 3.29 -14.91
CA TRP A 271 12.20 4.01 -14.17
C TRP A 271 11.73 4.40 -12.76
N GLN A 272 10.49 4.89 -12.58
CA GLN A 272 9.94 5.16 -11.24
C GLN A 272 9.93 3.93 -10.33
N MET A 273 9.64 2.73 -10.88
CA MET A 273 9.69 1.47 -10.13
C MET A 273 11.11 0.97 -9.83
N THR A 274 12.17 1.56 -10.40
CA THR A 274 13.57 1.22 -10.05
C THR A 274 14.13 1.99 -8.86
N VAL A 275 13.30 2.80 -8.20
CA VAL A 275 13.72 3.65 -7.09
C VAL A 275 13.39 2.96 -5.76
N GLU A 276 14.42 2.63 -4.99
CA GLU A 276 14.31 1.93 -3.70
C GLU A 276 14.77 2.83 -2.54
N PRO A 277 14.07 2.85 -1.39
CA PRO A 277 14.52 3.55 -0.19
C PRO A 277 15.86 3.00 0.31
N ARG A 278 16.76 3.89 0.71
CA ARG A 278 18.12 3.52 1.15
C ARG A 278 18.69 4.57 2.09
N ILE A 279 19.72 4.18 2.83
CA ILE A 279 20.48 5.08 3.71
C ILE A 279 21.69 5.59 2.94
N VAL A 280 21.76 6.90 2.73
CA VAL A 280 22.86 7.56 2.01
C VAL A 280 23.75 8.25 3.01
N GLU A 281 24.98 7.77 3.12
CA GLU A 281 25.95 8.31 4.07
C GLU A 281 26.67 9.53 3.47
N VAL A 282 26.66 10.63 4.22
CA VAL A 282 27.14 11.95 3.80
C VAL A 282 28.09 12.48 4.88
N ARG A 283 29.39 12.28 4.68
CA ARG A 283 30.45 12.70 5.61
C ARG A 283 31.15 13.96 5.13
N LEU A 284 31.38 14.89 6.04
CA LEU A 284 32.28 16.04 5.84
C LEU A 284 33.65 15.72 6.43
N ARG A 285 34.65 15.47 5.58
CA ARG A 285 36.04 15.24 6.02
C ARG A 285 36.82 16.55 6.07
N VAL A 286 37.24 16.96 7.26
CA VAL A 286 38.17 18.09 7.42
C VAL A 286 39.49 17.75 6.71
N ARG A 287 39.98 18.67 5.87
CA ARG A 287 41.32 18.60 5.26
C ARG A 287 42.15 19.80 5.72
N GLY A 288 43.26 19.54 6.40
CA GLY A 288 44.22 20.55 6.83
C GLY A 288 45.26 19.99 7.79
N LYS A 289 46.44 20.61 7.84
CA LYS A 289 47.39 20.47 8.96
C LYS A 289 47.13 21.61 9.95
N TRP A 290 47.52 21.42 11.22
CA TRP A 290 47.49 22.49 12.22
C TRP A 290 48.19 23.75 11.69
N GLY A 291 47.47 24.87 11.60
CA GLY A 291 47.97 26.16 11.13
C GLY A 291 47.57 26.58 9.70
N GLU A 292 47.01 25.69 8.88
CA GLU A 292 46.49 26.02 7.54
C GLU A 292 44.95 26.10 7.54
N LYS A 293 44.37 26.87 6.60
CA LYS A 293 42.92 27.00 6.43
C LYS A 293 42.29 25.62 6.18
N THR A 294 41.51 25.14 7.15
CA THR A 294 40.77 23.88 7.06
C THR A 294 39.58 24.01 6.12
N PHE A 295 39.33 22.99 5.30
CA PHE A 295 38.11 22.90 4.49
C PHE A 295 37.42 21.55 4.60
N ASN A 296 36.09 21.57 4.58
CA ASN A 296 35.22 20.41 4.78
C ASN A 296 34.92 19.73 3.45
N LYS A 297 35.59 18.61 3.16
CA LYS A 297 35.36 17.83 1.94
C LYS A 297 34.13 16.93 2.06
N LEU A 298 33.07 17.26 1.33
CA LEU A 298 31.92 16.39 1.13
C LEU A 298 32.34 15.06 0.48
N THR A 299 32.00 13.96 1.14
CA THR A 299 32.26 12.59 0.69
C THR A 299 31.08 11.68 1.03
N SER A 300 30.67 10.85 0.08
CA SER A 300 29.72 9.76 0.31
C SER A 300 30.39 8.44 -0.06
N PRO A 301 30.45 7.44 0.85
CA PRO A 301 30.86 6.09 0.49
C PRO A 301 29.73 5.27 -0.14
N THR A 302 28.47 5.72 0.00
CA THR A 302 27.31 5.08 -0.62
C THR A 302 27.43 5.11 -2.15
N PRO A 303 27.29 3.96 -2.85
CA PRO A 303 27.32 3.93 -4.31
C PRO A 303 26.25 4.82 -4.97
N VAL A 304 26.59 5.37 -6.12
CA VAL A 304 25.63 6.09 -6.99
C VAL A 304 24.53 5.10 -7.39
N PRO A 305 23.23 5.44 -7.22
CA PRO A 305 22.14 4.49 -7.41
C PRO A 305 22.08 3.98 -8.86
N ALA A 306 21.72 2.71 -9.02
CA ALA A 306 21.80 2.00 -10.30
C ALA A 306 21.10 2.72 -11.47
N PRO A 307 19.89 3.31 -11.33
CA PRO A 307 19.21 4.04 -12.40
C PRO A 307 20.10 5.12 -13.07
N LEU A 308 20.86 5.88 -12.27
CA LEU A 308 21.75 6.93 -12.79
C LEU A 308 22.95 6.40 -13.56
N GLN A 309 23.33 5.14 -13.32
CA GLN A 309 24.41 4.46 -14.03
C GLN A 309 23.92 3.77 -15.32
N THR A 310 22.66 3.29 -15.36
CA THR A 310 22.12 2.45 -16.43
C THR A 310 22.15 3.12 -17.81
N CYS A 311 21.54 4.29 -17.98
CA CYS A 311 21.49 4.98 -19.28
C CYS A 311 21.16 6.48 -19.15
N ARG A 312 21.33 7.22 -20.25
CA ARG A 312 21.02 8.67 -20.32
C ARG A 312 19.54 8.97 -20.01
N GLU A 313 18.64 8.08 -20.42
CA GLU A 313 17.20 8.25 -20.21
C GLU A 313 16.83 8.18 -18.73
N SER A 314 17.25 7.10 -18.05
CA SER A 314 17.02 6.91 -16.60
C SER A 314 17.64 8.04 -15.77
N ARG A 315 18.85 8.47 -16.12
CA ARG A 315 19.51 9.64 -15.49
C ARG A 315 18.73 10.94 -15.66
N ASN A 316 18.02 11.09 -16.78
CA ASN A 316 17.21 12.26 -17.09
C ASN A 316 15.75 12.13 -16.62
N ALA A 317 15.35 11.01 -16.01
CA ALA A 317 13.99 10.79 -15.52
C ALA A 317 13.65 11.56 -14.22
N GLY A 318 14.60 12.34 -13.67
CA GLY A 318 14.38 13.20 -12.51
C GLY A 318 14.30 12.50 -11.15
N LEU A 319 14.55 11.18 -11.11
CA LEU A 319 14.33 10.31 -9.94
C LEU A 319 15.29 10.56 -8.77
N TYR A 320 16.43 11.18 -9.04
CA TYR A 320 17.42 11.59 -8.05
C TYR A 320 17.96 12.97 -8.45
N GLN A 321 18.28 13.79 -7.45
CA GLN A 321 18.78 15.15 -7.63
C GLN A 321 20.21 15.27 -7.10
N ARG A 322 20.96 16.24 -7.65
CA ARG A 322 22.30 16.59 -7.15
C ARG A 322 22.15 17.49 -5.93
N CYS A 323 22.24 16.92 -4.74
CA CYS A 323 22.12 17.66 -3.49
C CYS A 323 23.49 18.10 -2.96
N PHE A 324 23.48 19.16 -2.15
CA PHE A 324 24.62 19.65 -1.36
C PHE A 324 25.81 20.21 -2.16
N SER A 325 25.64 20.53 -3.46
CA SER A 325 26.65 21.25 -4.25
C SER A 325 26.99 22.63 -3.68
N ASP A 326 26.01 23.27 -3.05
CA ASP A 326 26.04 24.68 -2.68
C ASP A 326 26.41 24.87 -1.20
N MET A 327 26.86 23.79 -0.54
CA MET A 327 27.32 23.81 0.84
C MET A 327 28.52 24.76 1.00
N PRO A 328 28.44 25.79 1.87
CA PRO A 328 29.52 26.74 2.08
C PRO A 328 30.72 26.06 2.74
N TRP A 329 31.86 26.15 2.07
CA TRP A 329 33.12 25.59 2.53
C TRP A 329 33.70 26.50 3.62
N ARG A 330 33.66 26.07 4.90
CA ARG A 330 34.53 26.68 5.93
C ARG A 330 35.96 26.71 5.38
N GLY A 331 36.66 27.83 5.59
CA GLY A 331 38.00 28.10 5.04
C GLY A 331 38.05 28.75 3.65
N GLY A 332 36.96 28.70 2.88
CA GLY A 332 36.93 29.09 1.47
C GLY A 332 37.46 27.99 0.55
N ALA A 333 36.87 27.87 -0.64
CA ALA A 333 37.39 26.98 -1.66
C ALA A 333 38.74 27.51 -2.21
N ALA A 334 39.63 26.62 -2.63
CA ALA A 334 40.52 26.98 -3.72
C ALA A 334 39.64 27.27 -4.94
N GLU A 335 39.94 28.32 -5.72
CA GLU A 335 39.10 28.76 -6.85
C GLU A 335 38.89 27.64 -7.90
N ASP A 336 39.76 26.63 -7.89
CA ASP A 336 39.77 25.47 -8.80
C ASP A 336 39.00 24.23 -8.27
N ALA A 337 38.36 24.29 -7.09
CA ALA A 337 37.74 23.12 -6.47
C ALA A 337 36.31 22.86 -6.99
N GLU A 338 36.13 21.84 -7.83
CA GLU A 338 34.81 21.43 -8.33
C GLU A 338 33.77 21.18 -7.20
N PRO A 339 32.55 21.76 -7.30
CA PRO A 339 31.47 21.53 -6.35
C PRO A 339 31.10 20.04 -6.25
N ARG A 340 31.32 19.46 -5.06
CA ARG A 340 30.94 18.07 -4.76
C ARG A 340 29.48 18.00 -4.38
N TYR A 341 28.80 16.99 -4.86
CA TYR A 341 27.37 16.76 -4.63
C TYR A 341 27.13 15.27 -4.35
N VAL A 342 25.98 14.95 -3.76
CA VAL A 342 25.50 13.58 -3.56
C VAL A 342 24.19 13.42 -4.32
N TRP A 343 24.01 12.27 -4.98
CA TRP A 343 22.74 11.94 -5.62
C TRP A 343 21.76 11.41 -4.58
N LEU A 344 20.71 12.19 -4.31
CA LEU A 344 19.66 11.87 -3.34
C LEU A 344 18.27 11.96 -3.97
N ASN A 345 17.36 11.12 -3.50
CA ASN A 345 15.93 11.35 -3.61
C ASN A 345 15.43 11.71 -2.21
N LEU A 346 15.25 13.00 -1.93
CA LEU A 346 14.96 13.50 -0.57
C LEU A 346 13.60 13.06 -0.02
N ASP A 347 12.70 12.51 -0.85
CA ASP A 347 11.40 12.00 -0.43
C ASP A 347 11.48 10.57 0.18
N ILE A 348 12.55 9.82 -0.12
CA ILE A 348 12.70 8.41 0.29
C ILE A 348 14.07 8.07 0.91
N ASP A 349 15.16 8.72 0.45
CA ASP A 349 16.52 8.45 0.90
C ASP A 349 16.68 9.02 2.32
N MET A 350 17.19 8.19 3.24
CA MET A 350 17.56 8.63 4.58
C MET A 350 19.00 9.17 4.56
N VAL A 351 19.17 10.45 4.89
CA VAL A 351 20.48 11.10 4.92
C VAL A 351 21.16 10.78 6.25
N SER A 352 22.22 9.96 6.20
CA SER A 352 23.05 9.66 7.36
C SER A 352 24.27 10.55 7.41
N ILE A 353 24.39 11.39 8.44
CA ILE A 353 25.57 12.26 8.65
C ILE A 353 26.64 11.60 9.54
N GLY A 354 26.27 10.50 10.22
CA GLY A 354 27.10 9.81 11.22
C GLY A 354 27.58 10.77 12.32
N TRP A 355 28.89 10.79 12.54
CA TRP A 355 29.60 11.67 13.48
C TRP A 355 29.81 13.12 12.99
N SER A 356 29.28 13.50 11.82
CA SER A 356 29.43 14.88 11.33
C SER A 356 28.54 15.83 12.14
N GLN A 357 29.01 17.06 12.38
CA GLN A 357 28.29 18.07 13.16
C GLN A 357 27.08 18.65 12.41
N PHE A 358 25.98 18.94 13.12
CA PHE A 358 24.77 19.53 12.52
C PHE A 358 24.98 20.93 11.94
N GLU A 359 25.72 21.80 12.63
CA GLU A 359 26.03 23.18 12.19
C GLU A 359 26.57 23.21 10.75
N ALA A 360 27.39 22.21 10.39
CA ALA A 360 28.00 22.11 9.07
C ALA A 360 26.99 21.85 7.94
N PHE A 361 25.82 21.28 8.26
CA PHE A 361 24.71 21.02 7.32
C PHE A 361 23.57 22.04 7.41
N ARG A 362 23.59 22.97 8.37
CA ARG A 362 22.61 24.06 8.55
C ARG A 362 22.12 24.73 7.24
N PRO A 363 22.96 25.02 6.22
CA PRO A 363 22.51 25.62 4.97
C PRO A 363 21.55 24.74 4.14
N VAL A 364 21.63 23.42 4.31
CA VAL A 364 20.85 22.41 3.57
C VAL A 364 19.93 21.57 4.47
N ALA A 365 19.96 21.79 5.79
CA ALA A 365 19.16 21.08 6.79
C ALA A 365 17.66 21.11 6.47
N HIS A 366 17.16 22.23 5.95
CA HIS A 366 15.77 22.40 5.51
C HIS A 366 15.36 21.53 4.31
N LEU A 367 16.30 20.92 3.59
CA LEU A 367 16.01 20.00 2.48
C LEU A 367 15.88 18.54 2.94
N ILE A 368 16.39 18.21 4.13
CA ILE A 368 16.44 16.83 4.62
C ILE A 368 15.09 16.49 5.25
N LYS A 369 14.50 15.36 4.82
CA LYS A 369 13.23 14.84 5.36
C LYS A 369 13.39 13.64 6.28
N ARG A 370 14.42 12.82 6.06
CA ARG A 370 14.72 11.62 6.84
C ARG A 370 16.18 11.68 7.25
N LEU A 371 16.47 11.73 8.55
CA LEU A 371 17.80 12.01 9.09
C LEU A 371 18.30 10.84 9.94
N ARG A 372 19.57 10.47 9.77
CA ARG A 372 20.27 9.51 10.63
C ARG A 372 21.59 10.08 11.12
N PHE A 373 21.92 9.89 12.39
CA PHE A 373 23.19 10.32 12.98
C PHE A 373 23.67 9.36 14.06
N THR A 374 24.93 9.49 14.46
CA THR A 374 25.54 8.67 15.52
C THR A 374 26.01 9.60 16.63
N ARG A 375 25.55 9.39 17.87
CA ARG A 375 25.92 10.22 19.03
C ARG A 375 25.97 9.38 20.30
N ASP A 376 26.73 9.89 21.25
CA ASP A 376 26.88 9.40 22.61
C ASP A 376 26.16 10.39 23.53
N ASN A 377 25.23 9.94 24.39
CA ASN A 377 24.55 10.85 25.31
C ASN A 377 25.39 11.17 26.55
N THR A 378 26.52 10.48 26.76
CA THR A 378 27.48 10.74 27.84
C THR A 378 28.53 11.79 27.45
N ASP A 379 28.67 12.12 26.16
CA ASP A 379 29.56 13.19 25.67
C ASP A 379 29.02 14.55 26.13
N GLU A 380 29.79 15.26 26.97
CA GLU A 380 29.43 16.59 27.46
C GLU A 380 29.25 17.61 26.32
N TYR A 381 29.90 17.43 25.16
CA TYR A 381 29.72 18.29 23.99
C TYR A 381 28.33 18.12 23.35
N TRP A 382 27.75 16.93 23.44
CA TRP A 382 26.38 16.66 23.00
C TRP A 382 25.39 17.05 24.11
N ALA A 383 25.52 16.47 25.30
CA ALA A 383 24.52 16.56 26.37
C ALA A 383 24.46 17.93 27.07
N ARG A 384 25.47 18.79 26.93
CA ARG A 384 25.51 20.15 27.51
C ARG A 384 26.00 21.24 26.54
N GLY A 385 26.23 20.89 25.27
CA GLY A 385 26.66 21.84 24.25
C GLY A 385 25.50 22.31 23.37
N ASP A 386 25.79 23.24 22.47
CA ASP A 386 24.81 23.83 21.55
C ASP A 386 24.47 22.90 20.34
N GLU A 387 25.03 21.68 20.27
CA GLU A 387 24.83 20.80 19.11
C GLU A 387 23.37 20.32 18.95
N PRO A 388 22.66 19.83 20.00
CA PRO A 388 21.25 19.45 19.88
C PRO A 388 20.36 20.61 19.41
N ASP A 389 20.66 21.85 19.80
CA ASP A 389 19.89 23.04 19.38
C ASP A 389 19.93 23.29 17.86
N GLU A 390 21.00 22.88 17.16
CA GLU A 390 21.07 22.98 15.69
C GLU A 390 20.03 22.08 14.98
N LEU A 391 19.40 21.11 15.67
CA LEU A 391 18.24 20.36 15.15
C LEU A 391 17.07 21.28 14.78
N CYS A 392 16.96 22.49 15.36
CA CYS A 392 15.92 23.47 15.00
C CYS A 392 16.00 23.94 13.53
N HIS A 393 17.12 23.70 12.84
CA HIS A 393 17.29 23.99 11.42
C HIS A 393 16.77 22.88 10.49
N TYR A 394 16.49 21.69 11.01
CA TYR A 394 16.01 20.51 10.28
C TYR A 394 14.47 20.47 10.19
N LYS A 395 13.87 21.60 9.82
CA LYS A 395 12.42 21.87 9.94
C LYS A 395 11.49 20.96 9.14
N ASN A 396 12.01 20.27 8.13
CA ASN A 396 11.24 19.38 7.25
C ASN A 396 11.49 17.89 7.56
N VAL A 397 12.25 17.58 8.62
CA VAL A 397 12.49 16.20 9.03
C VAL A 397 11.23 15.61 9.65
N SER A 398 10.78 14.49 9.10
CA SER A 398 9.63 13.71 9.57
C SER A 398 10.03 12.39 10.23
N GLU A 399 11.31 12.02 10.21
CA GLU A 399 11.83 10.74 10.72
C GLU A 399 13.29 10.89 11.14
N ILE A 400 13.62 10.53 12.38
CA ILE A 400 14.98 10.60 12.94
C ILE A 400 15.42 9.23 13.46
N HIS A 401 16.56 8.74 12.98
CA HIS A 401 17.22 7.54 13.47
C HIS A 401 18.52 7.91 14.20
N VAL A 402 18.55 7.73 15.51
CA VAL A 402 19.73 7.93 16.37
C VAL A 402 20.44 6.60 16.53
N VAL A 403 21.68 6.50 16.09
CA VAL A 403 22.54 5.34 16.33
C VAL A 403 23.35 5.59 17.58
N LEU A 404 23.25 4.69 18.55
CA LEU A 404 24.07 4.71 19.77
C LEU A 404 25.56 4.46 19.41
N CYS A 405 26.45 4.72 20.35
CA CYS A 405 27.87 4.42 20.19
C CYS A 405 28.20 2.99 20.65
N GLU A 406 29.39 2.51 20.27
CA GLU A 406 29.92 1.23 20.73
C GLU A 406 30.11 1.30 22.25
N GLY A 407 29.43 0.42 23.00
CA GLY A 407 29.37 0.46 24.47
C GLY A 407 28.35 1.41 25.11
N SER A 408 27.57 2.19 24.35
CA SER A 408 26.46 3.00 24.91
C SER A 408 25.19 2.17 25.08
N GLU A 409 24.44 2.40 26.17
CA GLU A 409 23.18 1.72 26.46
C GLU A 409 21.95 2.62 26.29
N PHE A 410 20.76 2.04 26.07
CA PHE A 410 19.51 2.81 25.95
C PHE A 410 19.16 3.63 27.22
N GLU A 411 19.60 3.20 28.40
CA GLU A 411 19.39 3.91 29.67
C GLU A 411 20.07 5.28 29.69
N GLU A 412 21.19 5.44 28.96
CA GLU A 412 21.92 6.71 28.85
C GLU A 412 21.09 7.79 28.13
N TRP A 413 20.06 7.39 27.37
CA TRP A 413 19.13 8.26 26.64
C TRP A 413 17.79 8.47 27.37
N GLN A 414 17.69 8.11 28.66
CA GLN A 414 16.56 8.52 29.52
C GLN A 414 16.37 10.05 29.48
N TRP A 415 15.13 10.50 29.63
CA TRP A 415 14.71 11.91 29.49
C TRP A 415 15.01 12.62 28.14
N ALA A 416 15.47 11.90 27.10
CA ALA A 416 15.81 12.51 25.82
C ALA A 416 14.65 13.23 25.10
N ALA A 417 13.38 13.01 25.49
CA ALA A 417 12.23 13.76 24.95
C ALA A 417 11.94 15.07 25.70
N GLN A 418 12.49 15.23 26.91
CA GLN A 418 12.42 16.43 27.74
C GLN A 418 13.65 17.31 27.50
N ASP A 419 14.83 16.69 27.38
CA ASP A 419 16.11 17.37 27.23
C ASP A 419 16.35 17.92 25.81
N TYR A 420 15.74 17.31 24.77
CA TYR A 420 15.99 17.67 23.37
C TYR A 420 14.72 18.02 22.58
N THR A 421 14.82 19.03 21.71
CA THR A 421 13.72 19.44 20.81
C THR A 421 13.76 18.65 19.50
N TRP A 422 12.88 17.65 19.36
CA TRP A 422 12.78 16.82 18.17
C TRP A 422 11.85 17.43 17.10
N PRO A 423 12.35 17.86 15.92
CA PRO A 423 11.54 18.55 14.92
C PRO A 423 10.46 17.67 14.27
N CYS A 424 10.61 16.34 14.32
CA CYS A 424 9.68 15.37 13.75
C CYS A 424 8.59 14.88 14.72
N GLY A 425 8.56 15.36 15.96
CA GLY A 425 7.76 14.72 17.04
C GLY A 425 8.46 13.48 17.60
N LYS A 426 8.24 13.19 18.89
CA LYS A 426 8.95 12.12 19.61
C LYS A 426 8.57 10.71 19.16
N GLU A 427 7.37 10.56 18.63
CA GLU A 427 6.84 9.32 18.05
C GLU A 427 7.57 8.86 16.78
N ASN A 428 8.30 9.77 16.12
CA ASN A 428 9.06 9.54 14.89
C ASN A 428 10.59 9.50 15.12
N VAL A 429 11.02 9.34 16.37
CA VAL A 429 12.43 9.16 16.77
C VAL A 429 12.68 7.70 17.13
N LEU A 430 13.66 7.09 16.47
CA LEU A 430 14.08 5.71 16.68
C LEU A 430 15.54 5.64 17.12
N PHE A 431 15.81 5.00 18.25
CA PHE A 431 17.14 4.65 18.72
C PHE A 431 17.54 3.28 18.20
N ILE A 432 18.80 3.15 17.79
CA ILE A 432 19.37 1.92 17.22
C ILE A 432 20.68 1.61 17.94
N ASP A 433 20.72 0.48 18.63
CA ASP A 433 21.93 -0.09 19.24
C ASP A 433 22.97 -0.44 18.16
N TYR A 434 24.23 -0.07 18.38
CA TYR A 434 25.30 -0.26 17.39
C TYR A 434 25.77 -1.72 17.26
N GLU A 435 25.77 -2.49 18.35
CA GLU A 435 26.33 -3.84 18.40
C GLU A 435 25.28 -4.91 18.10
N GLN A 436 24.10 -4.77 18.69
CA GLN A 436 22.99 -5.71 18.62
C GLN A 436 22.02 -5.38 17.48
N GLY A 437 22.05 -4.14 16.98
CA GLY A 437 21.08 -3.66 15.99
C GLY A 437 19.64 -3.58 16.52
N GLN A 438 19.48 -3.59 17.85
CA GLN A 438 18.18 -3.47 18.49
C GLN A 438 17.61 -2.07 18.24
N GLU A 439 16.33 -1.99 17.93
CA GLU A 439 15.62 -0.74 17.68
C GLU A 439 14.61 -0.45 18.81
N MET A 440 14.54 0.81 19.25
CA MET A 440 13.60 1.27 20.30
C MET A 440 13.11 2.68 19.98
N LYS A 441 11.79 2.91 20.01
CA LYS A 441 11.24 4.26 19.83
C LYS A 441 11.48 5.11 21.08
N LEU A 442 11.63 6.42 20.91
CA LEU A 442 11.79 7.35 22.03
C LEU A 442 10.63 7.23 23.05
N THR A 443 9.39 7.11 22.59
CA THR A 443 8.23 6.91 23.47
C THR A 443 8.30 5.62 24.30
N ASP A 444 8.89 4.56 23.74
CA ASP A 444 9.00 3.26 24.39
C ASP A 444 10.20 3.24 25.36
N LEU A 445 11.23 4.03 25.04
CA LEU A 445 12.39 4.29 25.90
C LEU A 445 11.96 5.09 27.15
N GLU A 446 11.24 6.21 26.99
CA GLU A 446 10.67 6.99 28.10
C GLU A 446 9.85 6.08 29.04
N ASN A 447 8.88 5.33 28.48
CA ASN A 447 8.02 4.42 29.27
C ASN A 447 8.79 3.30 29.99
N LYS A 448 9.99 2.95 29.54
CA LYS A 448 10.81 1.87 30.10
C LYS A 448 11.74 2.36 31.22
N TYR A 449 12.29 3.56 31.10
CA TYR A 449 13.33 4.08 31.99
C TYR A 449 12.88 5.26 32.87
N ASP A 450 11.96 6.12 32.42
CA ASP A 450 11.53 7.33 33.14
C ASP A 450 10.44 7.05 34.22
N HIS A 451 10.34 5.82 34.72
CA HIS A 451 9.29 5.36 35.65
C HIS A 451 9.80 5.04 37.07
N PHE A 452 10.91 5.66 37.51
CA PHE A 452 11.51 5.50 38.84
C PHE A 452 11.71 6.81 39.61
#